data_AF-A0A9E0TY74-F1
#
_entry.id   AF-A0A9E0TY74-F1
#
_cell.length_a   1.000
_cell.length_b   1.000
_cell.length_c   1.000
_cell.angle_alpha   90.00
_cell.angle_beta   90.00
_cell.angle_gamma   90.00
#
_symmetry.space_group_name_H-M   'P 1'
#
loop_
_entity.id
_entity.type
_entity.pdbx_description
1 polymer ?
#
loop_
_entity_poly.entity_id
_entity_poly.type
_entity_poly.pdbx_seq_one_letter_code
_entity_poly.pdbx_strand_id
1 'polypeptide(L)'
;MTKEDIIAQLEGYLQEANGELFVAHTQRLAVEELLQRAKNPMNQESLHLIVTSAREATQAADTAAMNVKKIMQPAHDLLKAAEESPHQPILNIREIKELKEFRDIVNADGQATEEAAAAHNALDEIEDIAGE
;
A
#
# COMPACT_ATOMS: atom_id res chain seq x y z
N MET A 1 21.88 -4.64 20.41
CA MET A 1 21.38 -3.88 19.26
C MET A 1 21.65 -2.41 19.55
N THR A 2 22.40 -1.75 18.69
CA THR A 2 22.75 -0.33 18.80
C THR A 2 21.63 0.55 18.24
N LYS A 3 21.71 1.87 18.45
CA LYS A 3 20.83 2.85 17.78
C LYS A 3 20.91 2.71 16.26
N GLU A 4 22.11 2.54 15.73
CA GLU A 4 22.40 2.43 14.29
C GLU A 4 21.77 1.16 13.70
N ASP A 5 21.80 0.04 14.43
CA ASP A 5 21.16 -1.22 14.02
C ASP A 5 19.64 -1.09 13.93
N ILE A 6 19.02 -0.31 14.82
CA ILE A 6 17.57 -0.07 14.82
C ILE A 6 17.19 0.80 13.62
N ILE A 7 17.92 1.89 13.40
CA ILE A 7 17.67 2.80 12.28
C ILE A 7 17.80 2.06 10.94
N ALA A 8 18.86 1.28 10.75
CA ALA A 8 19.06 0.52 9.51
C ALA A 8 17.95 -0.51 9.24
N GLN A 9 17.41 -1.16 10.28
CA GLN A 9 16.27 -2.07 10.13
C GLN A 9 14.98 -1.33 9.76
N LEU A 10 14.73 -0.19 10.41
CA LEU A 10 13.57 0.66 10.11
C LEU A 10 13.61 1.21 8.68
N GLU A 11 14.79 1.60 8.19
CA GLU A 11 15.00 2.01 6.79
C GLU A 11 14.76 0.85 5.81
N GLY A 12 15.16 -0.38 6.17
CA GLY A 12 14.89 -1.57 5.38
C GLY A 12 13.40 -1.86 5.23
N TYR A 13 12.65 -1.81 6.34
CA TYR A 13 11.19 -1.97 6.31
C TYR A 13 10.50 -0.87 5.49
N LEU A 14 10.98 0.38 5.58
CA LEU A 14 10.47 1.48 4.77
C LEU A 14 10.65 1.22 3.28
N GLN A 15 11.85 0.82 2.89
CA GLN A 15 12.17 0.59 1.49
C GLN A 15 11.29 -0.52 0.89
N GLU A 16 11.05 -1.58 1.65
CA GLU A 16 10.19 -2.69 1.23
C GLU A 16 8.71 -2.26 1.13
N ALA A 17 8.20 -1.55 2.15
CA ALA A 17 6.82 -1.05 2.17
C ALA A 17 6.55 -0.06 1.02
N ASN A 18 7.52 0.80 0.68
CA ASN A 18 7.40 1.72 -0.46
C ASN A 18 7.32 0.97 -1.80
N GLY A 19 8.01 -0.16 -1.93
CA GLY A 19 7.91 -1.01 -3.12
C GLY A 19 6.50 -1.55 -3.30
N GLU A 20 5.90 -2.10 -2.24
CA GLU A 20 4.53 -2.61 -2.26
C GLU A 20 3.50 -1.48 -2.45
N LEU A 21 3.68 -0.32 -1.81
CA LEU A 21 2.81 0.83 -2.01
C LEU A 21 2.82 1.32 -3.46
N PHE A 22 3.99 1.34 -4.12
CA PHE A 22 4.10 1.64 -5.54
C PHE A 22 3.33 0.64 -6.40
N VAL A 23 3.35 -0.66 -6.04
CA VAL A 23 2.56 -1.68 -6.72
C VAL A 23 1.07 -1.39 -6.55
N ALA A 24 0.58 -1.18 -5.31
CA ALA A 24 -0.82 -0.87 -5.04
C ALA A 24 -1.31 0.34 -5.86
N HIS A 25 -0.52 1.42 -5.87
CA HIS A 25 -0.81 2.63 -6.63
C HIS A 25 -0.87 2.38 -8.15
N THR A 26 0.10 1.63 -8.68
CA THR A 26 0.15 1.30 -10.11
C THR A 26 -1.06 0.46 -10.52
N GLN A 27 -1.45 -0.51 -9.69
CA GLN A 27 -2.60 -1.35 -9.97
C GLN A 27 -3.92 -0.57 -9.90
N ARG A 28 -4.10 0.34 -8.93
CA ARG A 28 -5.25 1.26 -8.90
C ARG A 28 -5.34 2.07 -10.19
N LEU A 29 -4.24 2.68 -10.64
CA LEU A 29 -4.21 3.44 -11.89
C LEU A 29 -4.58 2.58 -13.11
N ALA A 30 -4.14 1.31 -13.14
CA ALA A 30 -4.52 0.39 -14.20
C ALA A 30 -6.03 0.12 -14.23
N VAL A 31 -6.67 -0.06 -13.06
CA VAL A 31 -8.13 -0.23 -12.98
C VAL A 31 -8.86 1.05 -13.43
N GLU A 32 -8.37 2.23 -13.04
CA GLU A 32 -8.93 3.50 -13.50
C GLU A 32 -8.83 3.68 -15.02
N GLU A 33 -7.71 3.28 -15.63
CA GLU A 33 -7.56 3.30 -17.08
C GLU A 33 -8.55 2.33 -17.75
N LEU A 34 -8.72 1.14 -17.19
CA LEU A 34 -9.70 0.16 -17.65
C LEU A 34 -11.15 0.68 -17.53
N LEU A 35 -11.48 1.40 -16.47
CA LEU A 35 -12.77 2.07 -16.31
C LEU A 35 -13.00 3.13 -17.38
N GLN A 36 -12.00 3.95 -17.70
CA GLN A 36 -12.10 4.92 -18.79
C GLN A 36 -12.32 4.22 -20.14
N ARG A 37 -11.70 3.06 -20.35
CA ARG A 37 -11.93 2.26 -21.55
C ARG A 37 -13.36 1.71 -21.56
N ALA A 38 -13.83 1.08 -20.48
CA ALA A 38 -15.17 0.50 -20.34
C ALA A 38 -16.30 1.49 -20.64
N LYS A 39 -16.10 2.78 -20.30
CA LYS A 39 -17.04 3.87 -20.60
C LYS A 39 -17.25 4.13 -22.10
N ASN A 40 -16.43 3.57 -22.97
CA ASN A 40 -16.60 3.67 -24.42
C ASN A 40 -17.43 2.50 -24.99
N PRO A 41 -18.21 2.72 -26.06
CA PRO A 41 -18.93 1.64 -26.73
C PRO A 41 -17.96 0.55 -27.22
N MET A 42 -18.16 -0.67 -26.74
CA MET A 42 -17.42 -1.86 -27.18
C MET A 42 -18.33 -3.09 -27.16
N ASN A 43 -17.87 -4.18 -27.79
CA ASN A 43 -18.60 -5.44 -27.76
C ASN A 43 -18.46 -6.13 -26.39
N GLN A 44 -19.39 -7.05 -26.10
CA GLN A 44 -19.46 -7.78 -24.84
C GLN A 44 -18.17 -8.57 -24.53
N GLU A 45 -17.52 -9.15 -25.54
CA GLU A 45 -16.26 -9.88 -25.36
C GLU A 45 -15.13 -8.96 -24.87
N SER A 46 -15.01 -7.76 -25.45
CA SER A 46 -14.01 -6.76 -25.03
C SER A 46 -14.30 -6.26 -23.62
N LEU A 47 -15.57 -6.09 -23.28
CA LEU A 47 -15.99 -5.64 -21.95
C LEU A 47 -15.70 -6.70 -20.89
N HIS A 48 -15.95 -7.97 -21.20
CA HIS A 48 -15.61 -9.09 -20.32
C HIS A 48 -14.09 -9.22 -20.07
N LEU A 49 -13.27 -8.97 -21.11
CA LEU A 49 -11.81 -8.90 -20.94
C LEU A 49 -11.40 -7.74 -20.03
N ILE A 50 -12.04 -6.58 -20.15
CA ILE A 50 -11.79 -5.44 -19.26
C ILE A 50 -12.15 -5.78 -17.82
N VAL A 51 -13.32 -6.38 -17.57
CA VAL A 51 -13.73 -6.82 -16.22
C VAL A 51 -12.70 -7.79 -15.64
N THR A 52 -12.28 -8.78 -16.42
CA THR A 52 -11.28 -9.77 -15.98
C THR A 52 -9.95 -9.10 -15.61
N SER A 53 -9.44 -8.23 -16.47
CA SER A 53 -8.19 -7.49 -16.18
C SER A 53 -8.33 -6.54 -14.98
N ALA A 54 -9.50 -5.93 -14.79
CA ALA A 54 -9.77 -5.07 -13.65
C ALA A 54 -9.80 -5.85 -12.33
N ARG A 55 -10.39 -7.06 -12.33
CA ARG A 55 -10.36 -7.98 -11.18
C ARG A 55 -8.94 -8.40 -10.83
N GLU A 56 -8.14 -8.78 -11.83
CA GLU A 56 -6.73 -9.15 -11.63
C GLU A 56 -5.91 -8.00 -11.03
N ALA A 57 -6.05 -6.79 -11.58
CA ALA A 57 -5.36 -5.60 -11.07
C ALA A 57 -5.82 -5.25 -9.64
N THR A 58 -7.12 -5.32 -9.36
CA THR A 58 -7.67 -5.09 -8.01
C THR A 58 -7.12 -6.11 -7.00
N GLN A 59 -7.07 -7.40 -7.37
CA GLN A 59 -6.48 -8.43 -6.51
C GLN A 59 -4.97 -8.21 -6.26
N ALA A 60 -4.25 -7.71 -7.26
CA ALA A 60 -2.84 -7.33 -7.09
C ALA A 60 -2.68 -6.12 -6.15
N ALA A 61 -3.57 -5.12 -6.22
CA ALA A 61 -3.61 -4.01 -5.27
C ALA A 61 -3.87 -4.47 -3.83
N ASP A 62 -4.84 -5.39 -3.63
CA ASP A 62 -5.13 -5.98 -2.32
C ASP A 62 -3.93 -6.74 -1.74
N THR A 63 -3.24 -7.50 -2.59
CA THR A 63 -2.05 -8.27 -2.20
C THR A 63 -0.95 -7.33 -1.73
N ALA A 64 -0.71 -6.26 -2.48
CA ALA A 64 0.27 -5.24 -2.13
C ALA A 64 -0.08 -4.53 -0.81
N ALA A 65 -1.34 -4.13 -0.62
CA ALA A 65 -1.80 -3.54 0.64
C ALA A 65 -1.60 -4.47 1.84
N MET A 66 -1.92 -5.76 1.68
CA MET A 66 -1.66 -6.76 2.71
C MET A 66 -0.16 -6.92 3.00
N ASN A 67 0.70 -6.85 1.99
CA ASN A 67 2.15 -6.94 2.17
C ASN A 67 2.70 -5.73 2.91
N VAL A 68 2.29 -4.50 2.56
CA VAL A 68 2.63 -3.28 3.32
C VAL A 68 2.32 -3.48 4.80
N LYS A 69 1.12 -3.97 5.13
CA LYS A 69 0.73 -4.24 6.52
C LYS A 69 1.65 -5.24 7.22
N LYS A 70 2.02 -6.33 6.54
CA LYS A 70 2.93 -7.35 7.08
C LYS A 70 4.33 -6.81 7.33
N ILE A 71 4.84 -5.96 6.45
CA ILE A 71 6.16 -5.31 6.56
C ILE A 71 6.15 -4.29 7.71
N MET A 72 5.05 -3.54 7.85
CA MET A 72 4.95 -2.47 8.84
C MET A 72 4.73 -2.94 10.26
N GLN A 73 4.17 -4.12 10.46
CA GLN A 73 3.95 -4.66 11.80
C GLN A 73 5.26 -4.83 12.60
N PRO A 74 6.31 -5.52 12.08
CA PRO A 74 7.64 -5.55 12.70
C PRO A 74 8.25 -4.16 12.95
N ALA A 75 8.07 -3.20 12.03
CA ALA A 75 8.59 -1.85 12.19
C ALA A 75 7.94 -1.12 13.38
N HIS A 76 6.63 -1.27 13.56
CA HIS A 76 5.90 -0.76 14.73
C HIS A 76 6.36 -1.42 16.04
N ASP A 77 6.53 -2.74 16.03
CA ASP A 77 6.98 -3.48 17.21
C ASP A 77 8.40 -3.07 17.62
N LEU A 78 9.29 -2.86 16.64
CA LEU A 78 10.66 -2.39 16.86
C LEU A 78 10.71 -0.98 17.44
N LEU A 79 9.88 -0.06 16.94
CA LEU A 79 9.76 1.28 17.52
C LEU A 79 9.29 1.22 18.98
N LYS A 80 8.22 0.48 19.24
CA LYS A 80 7.66 0.37 20.59
C LYS A 80 8.69 -0.18 21.57
N ALA A 81 9.44 -1.20 21.17
CA ALA A 81 10.52 -1.75 21.98
C ALA A 81 11.66 -0.74 22.23
N ALA A 82 11.97 0.11 21.25
CA ALA A 82 12.99 1.15 21.40
C ALA A 82 12.55 2.29 22.34
N GLU A 83 11.25 2.61 22.35
CA GLU A 83 10.64 3.61 23.25
C GLU A 83 10.56 3.12 24.70
N GLU A 84 10.25 1.84 24.92
CA GLU A 84 10.08 1.24 26.26
C GLU A 84 11.41 0.84 26.94
N SER A 85 12.57 1.11 26.32
CA SER A 85 13.88 0.67 26.82
C SER A 85 14.33 1.39 28.11
N PRO A 86 14.58 0.66 29.22
CA PRO A 86 14.86 1.26 30.55
C PRO A 86 16.30 1.78 30.75
N HIS A 87 17.21 1.61 29.77
CA HIS A 87 18.64 1.98 29.92
C HIS A 87 19.06 3.26 29.20
N GLN A 88 18.16 3.85 28.43
CA GLN A 88 18.20 5.15 27.77
C GLN A 88 17.04 5.07 26.77
N PRO A 89 16.25 6.13 26.53
CA PRO A 89 15.56 6.20 25.24
C PRO A 89 16.66 6.28 24.19
N ILE A 90 17.07 5.13 23.64
CA ILE A 90 18.19 5.00 22.69
C ILE A 90 17.96 5.93 21.48
N LEU A 91 16.68 6.19 21.21
CA LEU A 91 16.20 7.21 20.31
C LEU A 91 15.61 8.35 21.12
N ASN A 92 16.22 9.53 21.03
CA ASN A 92 15.54 10.73 21.51
C ASN A 92 14.29 10.89 20.63
N ILE A 93 13.09 10.93 21.20
CA ILE A 93 11.80 10.97 20.47
C ILE A 93 11.76 12.08 19.38
N ARG A 94 12.60 13.10 19.50
CA ARG A 94 12.83 14.13 18.47
C ARG A 94 13.51 13.61 17.20
N GLU A 95 14.46 12.68 17.29
CA GLU A 95 15.14 12.07 16.14
C GLU A 95 14.20 11.08 15.42
N ILE A 96 13.34 10.35 16.16
CA ILE A 96 12.25 9.54 15.57
C ILE A 96 11.23 10.43 14.86
N LYS A 97 10.88 11.59 15.43
CA LYS A 97 9.93 12.54 14.83
C LYS A 97 10.51 13.36 13.67
N GLU A 98 11.84 13.47 13.59
CA GLU A 98 12.59 14.06 12.47
C GLU A 98 12.86 13.06 11.34
N LEU A 99 12.74 11.75 11.59
CA LEU A 99 12.38 10.81 10.53
C LEU A 99 10.94 11.12 10.10
N LYS A 100 10.78 12.22 9.38
CA LYS A 100 9.54 12.70 8.79
C LYS A 100 8.95 11.60 7.88
N GLU A 101 9.85 10.88 7.20
CA GLU A 101 9.59 9.64 6.48
C GLU A 101 8.92 8.57 7.36
N PHE A 102 9.26 8.45 8.66
CA PHE A 102 8.71 7.44 9.57
C PHE A 102 7.19 7.58 9.78
N ARG A 103 6.72 8.82 9.89
CA ARG A 103 5.31 9.15 9.98
C ARG A 103 4.58 8.87 8.67
N ASP A 104 5.27 9.07 7.55
CA ASP A 104 4.76 8.76 6.23
C ASP A 104 4.67 7.23 6.02
N ILE A 105 5.53 6.43 6.68
CA ILE A 105 5.42 4.96 6.70
C ILE A 105 4.25 4.45 7.54
N VAL A 106 3.98 5.06 8.69
CA VAL A 106 2.77 4.73 9.48
C VAL A 106 1.51 5.04 8.65
N ASN A 107 1.57 6.07 7.81
CA ASN A 107 0.51 6.40 6.87
C ASN A 107 0.50 5.50 5.62
N ALA A 108 1.56 4.74 5.33
CA ALA A 108 1.64 3.89 4.14
C ALA A 108 0.65 2.71 4.20
N ASP A 109 0.33 2.18 5.39
CA ASP A 109 -0.72 1.17 5.57
C ASP A 109 -2.11 1.73 5.22
N GLY A 110 -2.38 2.96 5.67
CA GLY A 110 -3.59 3.71 5.31
C GLY A 110 -3.64 3.99 3.82
N GLN A 111 -2.55 4.46 3.24
CA GLN A 111 -2.46 4.77 1.82
C GLN A 111 -2.64 3.51 0.97
N ALA A 112 -1.96 2.40 1.25
CA ALA A 112 -2.12 1.18 0.47
C ALA A 112 -3.54 0.62 0.56
N THR A 113 -4.19 0.75 1.72
CA THR A 113 -5.60 0.40 1.90
C THR A 113 -6.52 1.31 1.08
N GLU A 114 -6.26 2.61 1.04
CA GLU A 114 -7.00 3.57 0.20
C GLU A 114 -6.81 3.29 -1.30
N GLU A 115 -5.60 2.96 -1.72
CA GLU A 115 -5.29 2.60 -3.11
C GLU A 115 -6.07 1.36 -3.53
N ALA A 116 -6.09 0.32 -2.69
CA ALA A 116 -6.87 -0.89 -2.91
C ALA A 116 -8.39 -0.60 -2.92
N ALA A 117 -8.90 0.18 -1.97
CA ALA A 117 -10.31 0.55 -1.92
C ALA A 117 -10.76 1.35 -3.15
N ALA A 118 -9.91 2.25 -3.66
CA ALA A 118 -10.17 2.97 -4.89
C ALA A 118 -10.17 2.05 -6.12
N ALA A 119 -9.30 1.04 -6.16
CA ALA A 119 -9.33 0.01 -7.20
C ALA A 119 -10.66 -0.78 -7.18
N HIS A 120 -11.13 -1.18 -6.00
CA HIS A 120 -12.45 -1.83 -5.85
C HIS A 120 -13.60 -0.95 -6.34
N ASN A 121 -13.65 0.32 -5.94
CA ASN A 121 -14.71 1.23 -6.41
C ASN A 121 -14.71 1.37 -7.95
N ALA A 122 -13.53 1.42 -8.56
CA ALA A 122 -13.41 1.51 -10.01
C ALA A 122 -13.79 0.18 -10.70
N LEU A 123 -13.50 -0.96 -10.09
CA LEU A 123 -13.94 -2.28 -10.55
C LEU A 123 -15.47 -2.40 -10.49
N ASP A 124 -16.10 -1.99 -9.39
CA ASP A 124 -17.57 -2.00 -9.24
C ASP A 124 -18.23 -1.19 -10.37
N GLU A 125 -17.70 0.00 -10.69
CA GLU A 125 -18.19 0.78 -11.83
C GLU A 125 -18.02 0.05 -13.18
N ILE A 126 -16.93 -0.70 -13.37
CA ILE A 126 -16.70 -1.48 -14.60
C ILE A 126 -17.72 -2.63 -14.70
N GLU A 127 -17.98 -3.32 -13.59
CA GLU A 127 -18.96 -4.42 -13.52
C GLU A 127 -20.39 -3.91 -13.77
N ASP A 128 -20.75 -2.76 -13.21
CA ASP A 128 -22.01 -2.06 -13.49
C ASP A 128 -22.18 -1.72 -14.99
N ILE A 129 -21.11 -1.27 -15.65
CA ILE A 129 -21.12 -0.99 -17.10
C ILE A 129 -21.29 -2.30 -17.90
N ALA A 130 -20.67 -3.38 -17.44
CA ALA A 130 -20.77 -4.71 -18.05
C ALA A 130 -22.15 -5.35 -17.86
N GLY A 131 -22.88 -4.95 -16.81
CA GLY A 131 -24.08 -5.63 -16.36
C GLY A 131 -23.78 -6.98 -15.72
N GLU A 132 -22.59 -7.12 -15.10
CA GLU A 132 -22.17 -8.30 -14.32
C GLU A 132 -22.56 -8.19 -12.84
#